data_AF-A0A1I7JPB6-F1
#
_entry.id   AF-A0A1I7JPB6-F1
#
_cell.length_a   1.000
_cell.length_b   1.000
_cell.length_c   1.000
_cell.angle_alpha   90.00
_cell.angle_beta   90.00
_cell.angle_gamma   90.00
#
_symmetry.space_group_name_H-M   'P 1'
#
loop_
_entity.id
_entity.type
_entity.pdbx_description
1 polymer ?
#
loop_
_entity_poly.entity_id
_entity_poly.type
_entity_poly.pdbx_seq_one_letter_code
_entity_poly.pdbx_strand_id
1 'polypeptide(L)'
;MAENSVFMDTNVFTDIVEEIRGNASECVFPDNALNQAGHLDTFKSGRTMHKILEELHKTDETYRRESSESLPRAFLTMRDSMIAIDKASADNLTVEKVNAGGIKKYE
;
A
#
# COMPACT_ATOMS: atom_id res chain seq x y z
N MET A 1 -3.52 23.28 18.67
CA MET A 1 -4.10 22.10 17.99
C MET A 1 -3.39 22.02 16.67
N ALA A 2 -2.44 21.09 16.49
CA ALA A 2 -1.80 20.93 15.19
C ALA A 2 -2.87 20.41 14.23
N GLU A 3 -3.17 21.17 13.18
CA GLU A 3 -4.06 20.72 12.12
C GLU A 3 -3.40 19.50 11.47
N ASN A 4 -3.95 18.32 11.72
CA ASN A 4 -3.56 17.08 11.04
C ASN A 4 -4.07 17.14 9.59
N SER A 5 -3.45 17.99 8.78
CA SER A 5 -3.68 18.05 7.35
C SER A 5 -2.79 17.00 6.68
N VAL A 6 -3.41 16.09 5.94
CA VAL A 6 -2.71 15.12 5.10
C VAL A 6 -2.94 15.55 3.66
N PHE A 7 -1.87 16.01 3.01
CA PHE A 7 -1.87 16.29 1.57
C PHE A 7 -1.27 15.08 0.86
N MET A 8 -2.06 14.46 -0.02
CA MET A 8 -1.67 13.28 -0.78
C MET A 8 -1.92 13.54 -2.26
N ASP A 9 -0.86 13.48 -3.07
CA ASP A 9 -1.03 13.30 -4.51
C ASP A 9 -1.46 11.85 -4.75
N THR A 10 -2.70 11.69 -5.20
CA THR A 10 -3.31 10.37 -5.36
C THR A 10 -2.66 9.55 -6.46
N ASN A 11 -2.07 10.17 -7.49
CA ASN A 11 -1.37 9.46 -8.56
C ASN A 11 -0.03 8.94 -8.03
N VAL A 12 0.77 9.82 -7.43
CA VAL A 12 2.07 9.45 -6.85
C VAL A 12 1.89 8.37 -5.78
N PHE A 13 0.88 8.51 -4.92
CA PHE A 13 0.58 7.50 -3.91
C PHE A 13 0.20 6.15 -4.52
N THR A 14 -0.59 6.16 -5.61
CA THR A 14 -0.96 4.93 -6.32
C THR A 14 0.26 4.24 -6.90
N ASP A 15 1.15 5.00 -7.54
CA ASP A 15 2.37 4.46 -8.15
C ASP A 15 3.27 3.80 -7.10
N ILE A 16 3.46 4.45 -5.94
CA ILE A 16 4.21 3.87 -4.81
C ILE A 16 3.58 2.57 -4.32
N VAL A 17 2.25 2.53 -4.19
CA VAL A 17 1.54 1.34 -3.71
C VAL A 17 1.63 0.18 -4.71
N GLU A 18 1.53 0.46 -6.01
CA GLU A 18 1.71 -0.56 -7.05
C GLU A 18 3.16 -1.02 -7.15
N GLU A 19 4.14 -0.14 -6.92
CA GLU A 19 5.55 -0.53 -6.83
C GLU A 19 5.80 -1.47 -5.64
N ILE A 20 5.25 -1.16 -4.46
CA ILE A 20 5.30 -2.06 -3.30
C ILE A 20 4.69 -3.42 -3.65
N ARG A 21 3.51 -3.41 -4.30
CA ARG A 21 2.84 -4.64 -4.72
C ARG A 21 3.73 -5.47 -5.64
N GLY A 22 4.27 -4.85 -6.69
CA GLY A 22 5.13 -5.49 -7.68
C GLY A 22 6.37 -6.09 -7.03
N ASN A 23 7.15 -5.25 -6.34
CA ASN A 23 8.40 -5.66 -5.67
C ASN A 23 8.15 -6.77 -4.64
N ALA A 24 7.08 -6.70 -3.87
CA ALA A 24 6.73 -7.75 -2.93
C ALA A 24 6.37 -9.05 -3.65
N SER A 25 5.58 -8.99 -4.73
CA SER A 25 5.16 -10.18 -5.48
C SER A 25 6.33 -10.93 -6.14
N GLU A 26 7.39 -10.21 -6.51
CA GLU A 26 8.62 -10.76 -7.10
C GLU A 26 9.60 -11.28 -6.04
N CYS A 27 9.42 -10.90 -4.77
CA CYS A 27 10.20 -11.40 -3.65
C CYS A 27 9.70 -12.79 -3.25
N VAL A 28 10.11 -13.80 -4.03
CA VAL A 28 9.77 -15.20 -3.81
C VAL A 28 11.01 -15.94 -3.33
N PHE A 29 10.96 -16.50 -2.13
CA PHE A 29 11.95 -17.47 -1.70
C PHE A 29 11.63 -18.83 -2.35
N PRO A 30 12.51 -19.37 -3.22
CA PRO A 30 12.21 -20.57 -3.99
C PRO A 30 12.16 -21.83 -3.12
N ASP A 31 11.13 -22.66 -3.33
CA ASP A 31 10.89 -23.90 -2.55
C ASP A 31 11.91 -25.01 -2.79
N ASN A 32 12.87 -24.81 -3.69
CA ASN A 32 13.88 -25.81 -4.02
C ASN A 32 14.73 -26.23 -2.80
N ALA A 33 15.05 -25.28 -1.93
CA ALA A 33 15.81 -25.52 -0.71
C ALA A 33 15.02 -26.38 0.29
N LEU A 34 13.73 -26.10 0.46
CA LEU A 34 12.85 -26.84 1.36
C LEU A 34 12.54 -28.24 0.83
N ASN A 35 12.22 -28.36 -0.46
CA ASN A 35 11.92 -29.65 -1.10
C ASN A 35 13.09 -30.64 -1.04
N GLN A 36 14.31 -30.13 -0.97
CA GLN A 36 15.50 -30.96 -0.83
C GLN A 36 15.89 -31.19 0.64
N ALA A 37 15.36 -30.44 1.61
CA ALA A 37 15.83 -30.39 2.99
C ALA A 37 15.75 -31.71 3.78
N GLY A 38 15.00 -32.72 3.33
CA GLY A 38 14.87 -34.00 4.03
C GLY A 38 16.19 -34.74 4.31
N HIS A 39 17.23 -34.53 3.48
CA HIS A 39 18.58 -35.04 3.75
C HIS A 39 19.23 -34.49 5.03
N LEU A 40 18.82 -33.29 5.47
CA LEU A 40 19.30 -32.64 6.69
C LEU A 40 18.78 -33.34 7.95
N ASP A 41 17.70 -34.13 7.86
CA ASP A 41 17.13 -34.78 9.05
C ASP A 41 18.00 -35.91 9.63
N THR A 42 19.03 -36.31 8.89
CA THR A 42 19.96 -37.39 9.24
C THR A 42 20.84 -37.07 10.45
N PHE A 43 21.04 -35.80 10.80
CA PHE A 43 21.84 -35.38 11.95
C PHE A 43 21.18 -34.24 12.74
N LYS A 44 21.59 -34.07 14.00
CA LYS A 44 20.90 -33.18 14.95
C LYS A 44 20.87 -31.72 14.50
N SER A 45 21.99 -31.18 14.02
CA SER A 45 22.04 -29.81 13.50
C SER A 45 21.29 -29.65 12.18
N GLY A 46 21.22 -30.69 11.35
CA GLY A 46 20.49 -30.63 10.09
C GLY A 46 18.96 -30.57 10.31
N ARG A 47 18.41 -31.29 11.29
CA ARG A 47 17.00 -31.09 11.72
C ARG A 47 16.72 -29.66 12.17
N THR A 48 17.67 -29.00 12.83
CA THR A 48 17.53 -27.58 13.20
C THR A 48 17.55 -26.69 11.95
N MET A 49 18.44 -26.95 11.00
CA MET A 49 18.49 -26.21 9.73
C MET A 49 17.20 -26.39 8.92
N HIS A 50 16.64 -27.60 8.88
CA HIS A 50 15.39 -27.89 8.21
C HIS A 50 14.23 -27.07 8.82
N LYS A 51 14.10 -27.04 10.14
CA LYS A 51 13.09 -26.20 10.81
C LYS A 51 13.27 -24.70 10.54
N ILE A 52 14.50 -24.23 10.47
CA ILE A 52 14.78 -22.82 10.13
C ILE A 52 14.34 -22.53 8.68
N LEU A 53 14.58 -23.46 7.76
CA LEU A 53 14.10 -23.34 6.36
C LEU A 53 12.58 -23.31 6.29
N GLU A 54 11.87 -24.16 7.04
CA GLU A 54 10.40 -24.15 7.12
C GLU A 54 9.87 -22.79 7.61
N GLU A 55 10.43 -22.27 8.70
CA GLU A 55 10.03 -20.96 9.25
C GLU A 55 10.35 -19.81 8.31
N LEU A 56 11.49 -19.88 7.60
CA LEU A 56 11.85 -18.88 6.59
C LEU A 56 10.83 -18.86 5.45
N HIS A 57 10.45 -20.03 4.91
CA HIS A 57 9.43 -20.14 3.86
C HIS A 57 8.09 -19.57 4.30
N LYS A 58 7.63 -19.93 5.49
CA LYS A 58 6.38 -19.44 6.05
C LYS A 58 6.40 -17.91 6.24
N THR A 59 7.53 -17.38 6.68
CA THR A 59 7.72 -15.93 6.86
C THR A 59 7.74 -15.21 5.52
N ASP A 60 8.43 -15.75 4.52
CA ASP A 60 8.46 -15.23 3.15
C ASP A 60 7.05 -15.19 2.55
N GLU A 61 6.31 -16.30 2.61
CA GLU A 61 4.95 -16.38 2.09
C GLU A 61 4.02 -15.36 2.78
N THR A 62 4.10 -15.25 4.10
CA THR A 62 3.31 -14.30 4.88
C THR A 62 3.67 -12.86 4.50
N TYR A 63 4.96 -12.52 4.50
CA TYR A 63 5.43 -11.18 4.18
C TYR A 63 5.03 -10.77 2.76
N ARG A 64 5.22 -11.68 1.80
CA ARG A 64 4.85 -11.49 0.40
C ARG A 64 3.36 -11.21 0.28
N ARG A 65 2.52 -12.08 0.83
CA ARG A 65 1.06 -11.93 0.76
C ARG A 65 0.59 -10.63 1.38
N GLU A 66 1.07 -10.30 2.58
CA GLU A 66 0.66 -9.06 3.24
C GLU A 66 1.12 -7.83 2.47
N SER A 67 2.34 -7.85 1.92
CA SER A 67 2.93 -6.70 1.22
C SER A 67 2.46 -6.54 -0.23
N SER A 68 2.06 -7.63 -0.91
CA SER A 68 1.57 -7.57 -2.29
C SER A 68 0.05 -7.44 -2.39
N GLU A 69 -0.69 -7.92 -1.39
CA GLU A 69 -2.15 -7.95 -1.43
C GLU A 69 -2.78 -7.06 -0.36
N SER A 70 -2.62 -7.43 0.91
CA SER A 70 -3.34 -6.82 2.03
C SER A 70 -3.04 -5.34 2.19
N LEU A 71 -1.76 -4.99 2.30
CA LEU A 71 -1.29 -3.61 2.49
C LEU A 71 -1.66 -2.71 1.30
N PRO A 72 -1.34 -3.09 0.04
CA PRO A 72 -1.76 -2.32 -1.11
C PRO A 72 -3.27 -2.10 -1.18
N ARG A 73 -4.07 -3.14 -0.90
CA ARG A 73 -5.53 -3.01 -0.87
C ARG A 73 -6.01 -2.01 0.18
N ALA A 74 -5.46 -2.07 1.40
CA ALA A 74 -5.79 -1.13 2.47
C ALA A 74 -5.42 0.32 2.09
N PHE A 75 -4.23 0.52 1.52
CA PHE A 75 -3.77 1.84 1.09
C PHE A 75 -4.62 2.42 -0.04
N LEU A 76 -4.95 1.64 -1.07
CA LEU A 76 -5.83 2.09 -2.15
C LEU A 76 -7.23 2.43 -1.63
N THR A 77 -7.75 1.65 -0.67
CA THR A 77 -9.04 1.94 -0.02
C THR A 77 -9.00 3.27 0.74
N MET A 78 -7.89 3.55 1.44
CA MET A 78 -7.68 4.82 2.14
C MET A 78 -7.64 6.00 1.16
N ARG A 79 -6.88 5.87 0.05
CA ARG A 79 -6.83 6.85 -1.04
C ARG A 79 -8.23 7.14 -1.58
N ASP A 80 -9.00 6.10 -1.89
CA ASP A 80 -10.36 6.24 -2.45
C ASP A 80 -11.30 6.95 -1.47
N SER A 81 -11.15 6.68 -0.18
CA SER A 81 -11.90 7.37 0.87
C SER A 81 -11.54 8.86 0.92
N MET A 82 -10.26 9.21 0.77
CA MET A 82 -9.82 10.62 0.72
C MET A 82 -10.38 11.34 -0.50
N ILE A 83 -10.36 10.72 -1.69
CA ILE A 83 -10.95 11.28 -2.91
C ILE A 83 -12.46 11.51 -2.72
N ALA A 84 -13.16 10.55 -2.10
CA ALA A 84 -14.60 10.68 -1.84
C ALA A 84 -14.92 11.84 -0.89
N ILE A 85 -14.12 12.02 0.18
CA ILE A 85 -14.28 13.14 1.12
C ILE A 85 -14.01 14.48 0.44
N ASP A 86 -12.95 14.55 -0.37
CA ASP A 86 -12.58 15.78 -1.09
C ASP A 86 -13.68 16.18 -2.08
N LYS A 87 -14.19 15.20 -2.85
CA LYS A 87 -15.33 15.42 -3.75
C LYS A 87 -16.59 15.88 -3.03
N ALA A 88 -16.96 15.22 -1.92
CA ALA A 88 -18.13 15.61 -1.13
C ALA A 88 -17.97 17.01 -0.53
N SER A 89 -16.75 17.40 -0.16
CA SER A 89 -16.45 18.75 0.32
C SER A 89 -16.56 19.79 -0.79
N ALA A 90 -16.05 19.47 -1.99
CA ALA A 90 -16.16 20.31 -3.18
C ALA A 90 -17.62 20.53 -3.61
N ASP A 91 -18.44 19.47 -3.61
CA ASP A 91 -19.86 19.54 -4.00
C ASP A 91 -20.72 20.36 -3.01
N ASN A 92 -20.31 20.44 -1.74
CA ASN A 92 -20.99 21.22 -0.70
C ASN A 92 -20.58 22.70 -0.65
N LEU A 93 -19.57 23.11 -1.42
CA LEU A 93 -19.17 24.50 -1.52
C LEU A 93 -20.12 25.24 -2.47
N THR A 94 -21.11 25.95 -1.90
CA THR A 94 -21.87 26.96 -2.63
C THR A 94 -20.95 28.13 -3.01
N VAL A 95 -20.51 28.15 -4.27
CA VAL A 95 -19.77 29.29 -4.81
C VAL A 95 -20.79 30.38 -5.16
N GLU A 96 -20.94 31.38 -4.28
CA GLU A 96 -21.61 32.62 -4.67
C GLU A 96 -20.81 33.25 -5.81
N LYS A 97 -21.37 33.18 -7.03
CA LYS A 97 -20.86 33.94 -8.17
C LYS A 97 -21.09 35.43 -7.89
N VAL A 98 -20.17 36.06 -7.20
CA VAL A 98 -20.07 37.52 -7.21
C VAL A 98 -19.75 37.88 -8.66
N ASN A 99 -20.76 38.36 -9.40
CA ASN A 99 -20.57 38.99 -10.69
C ASN A 99 -19.66 40.21 -10.50
N ALA A 100 -18.35 40.01 -10.60
CA ALA A 100 -17.34 41.07 -10.68
C ALA A 100 -17.38 41.73 -12.07
N GLY A 101 -18.58 42.17 -12.47
CA GLY A 101 -18.88 42.72 -13.79
C GLY A 101 -19.66 44.03 -13.66
N GLY A 102 -18.93 45.13 -13.59
CA GLY A 102 -19.40 46.43 -14.09
C GLY A 102 -20.18 47.31 -13.12
N ILE A 103 -19.45 48.09 -12.31
CA ILE A 103 -19.91 49.42 -11.92
C ILE A 103 -18.99 50.43 -12.59
N LYS A 104 -19.30 50.83 -13.83
CA LYS A 104 -18.87 52.13 -14.35
C LYS A 104 -19.87 53.15 -13.83
N LYS A 105 -19.50 53.91 -12.80
CA LYS A 105 -20.20 55.15 -12.45
C LYS A 105 -19.84 56.20 -13.49
N TYR A 106 -20.81 56.58 -14.31
CA TYR A 106 -20.85 57.90 -14.92
C TYR A 106 -21.67 58.78 -13.99
N GLU A 107 -21.04 59.80 -13.42
CA GLU A 107 -21.59 61.11 -13.09
C GLU A 107 -20.44 62.08 -12.82
#